data_AF-A0A0B6YW94-F1
#
_entry.id   AF-A0A0B6YW94-F1
#
_cell.length_a   1.000
_cell.length_b   1.000
_cell.length_c   1.000
_cell.angle_alpha   90.00
_cell.angle_beta   90.00
_cell.angle_gamma   90.00
#
_symmetry.space_group_name_H-M   'P 1'
#
loop_
_entity.id
_entity.type
_entity.pdbx_description
1 polymer ?
#
loop_
_entity_poly.entity_id
_entity_poly.type
_entity_poly.pdbx_seq_one_letter_code
_entity_poly.pdbx_strand_id
1 'polypeptide(L)'
;TPRITGTVLVEKTDSNNSKANIGLNLKFTKMGEEVPGYTKKVENGWSYSYKCVRAVEDYINKYQDLWLTVQQQDSSTNTFQESVLFPTGCTTKLADVIKYLEELPCSKVPKMKCGSEILADEQVEQIEKMTALLNPNPDMVKIKVKPRLLFRPLDNQGCLVPDPGTDFYLYDRVVVVKSGYSVPFGRRGTIIGIPSEEDGGITPNSLYDVVFDDAFPGGITLRCSPG
;
A
#
# COMPACT_ATOMS: atom_id res chain seq x y z
N THR A 1 -5.72 -24.14 0.09
CA THR A 1 -5.09 -22.97 0.74
C THR A 1 -4.80 -21.77 -0.18
N PRO A 2 -4.43 -21.86 -1.48
CA PRO A 2 -4.10 -20.64 -2.25
C PRO A 2 -5.28 -19.72 -2.56
N ARG A 3 -6.52 -20.23 -2.47
CA ARG A 3 -7.73 -19.57 -2.96
C ARG A 3 -8.33 -18.60 -1.95
N ILE A 4 -8.38 -18.98 -0.67
CA ILE A 4 -8.98 -18.19 0.42
C ILE A 4 -8.31 -16.82 0.60
N THR A 5 -7.00 -16.74 0.40
CA THR A 5 -6.24 -15.48 0.52
C THR A 5 -6.31 -14.60 -0.72
N GLY A 6 -6.84 -15.11 -1.85
CA GLY A 6 -7.01 -14.36 -3.10
C GLY A 6 -8.46 -13.95 -3.35
N THR A 7 -8.83 -13.92 -4.62
CA THR A 7 -10.20 -13.65 -5.08
C THR A 7 -10.93 -14.96 -5.35
N VAL A 8 -12.12 -15.13 -4.78
CA VAL A 8 -13.01 -16.26 -5.03
C VAL A 8 -14.37 -15.70 -5.41
N LEU A 9 -14.81 -15.95 -6.64
CA LEU A 9 -16.03 -15.35 -7.18
C LEU A 9 -17.22 -16.30 -7.05
N VAL A 10 -18.36 -15.74 -6.66
CA VAL A 10 -19.66 -16.41 -6.60
C VAL A 10 -20.59 -15.72 -7.58
N GLU A 11 -21.09 -16.45 -8.57
CA GLU A 11 -22.11 -16.01 -9.49
C GLU A 11 -23.47 -16.09 -8.80
N LYS A 12 -24.14 -14.94 -8.67
CA LYS A 12 -25.44 -14.84 -7.99
C LYS A 12 -26.55 -15.38 -8.87
N THR A 13 -27.48 -16.11 -8.27
CA THR A 13 -28.54 -16.81 -9.00
C THR A 13 -29.61 -15.85 -9.55
N ASP A 14 -29.90 -14.77 -8.82
CA ASP A 14 -31.06 -13.88 -9.08
C ASP A 14 -30.71 -12.56 -9.78
N SER A 15 -29.46 -12.35 -10.19
CA SER A 15 -29.01 -11.06 -10.73
C SER A 15 -28.11 -11.24 -11.93
N ASN A 16 -28.61 -10.92 -13.13
CA ASN A 16 -27.94 -10.85 -14.45
C ASN A 16 -26.40 -10.99 -14.42
N ASN A 17 -25.88 -12.21 -14.20
CA ASN A 17 -24.45 -12.52 -14.09
C ASN A 17 -23.63 -11.64 -13.11
N SER A 18 -24.23 -11.13 -12.05
CA SER A 18 -23.49 -10.39 -11.03
C SER A 18 -22.62 -11.34 -10.19
N LYS A 19 -21.37 -10.94 -9.94
CA LYS A 19 -20.40 -11.73 -9.17
C LYS A 19 -20.13 -11.07 -7.83
N ALA A 20 -20.19 -11.84 -6.75
CA ALA A 20 -19.71 -11.45 -5.44
C ALA A 20 -18.34 -12.09 -5.17
N ASN A 21 -17.49 -11.41 -4.40
CA ASN A 21 -16.22 -11.97 -3.98
C ASN A 21 -16.30 -12.43 -2.54
N ILE A 22 -15.94 -13.69 -2.28
CA ILE A 22 -15.89 -14.30 -0.95
C ILE A 22 -14.46 -14.63 -0.50
N GLY A 23 -13.44 -14.22 -1.26
CA GLY A 23 -12.05 -14.35 -0.87
C GLY A 23 -11.60 -13.20 0.05
N LEU A 24 -10.56 -13.42 0.85
CA LEU A 24 -10.01 -12.41 1.76
C LEU A 24 -9.31 -11.25 1.05
N ASN A 25 -9.05 -11.35 -0.26
CA ASN A 25 -8.46 -10.26 -1.04
C ASN A 25 -7.11 -9.76 -0.51
N LEU A 26 -6.30 -10.69 -0.01
CA LEU A 26 -5.00 -10.36 0.57
C LEU A 26 -3.88 -10.41 -0.45
N LYS A 27 -4.08 -10.99 -1.64
CA LYS A 27 -3.08 -11.02 -2.72
C LYS A 27 -3.71 -10.83 -4.09
N PHE A 28 -3.05 -10.07 -4.95
CA PHE A 28 -3.52 -9.77 -6.31
C PHE A 28 -2.43 -10.02 -7.35
N THR A 29 -2.15 -11.30 -7.61
CA THR A 29 -1.07 -11.72 -8.52
C THR A 29 -1.16 -11.07 -9.91
N LYS A 30 -2.36 -10.91 -10.47
CA LYS A 30 -2.55 -10.31 -11.81
C LYS A 30 -2.27 -8.81 -11.85
N MET A 31 -2.51 -8.10 -10.74
CA MET A 31 -2.33 -6.65 -10.65
C MET A 31 -0.95 -6.27 -10.09
N GLY A 32 -0.17 -7.26 -9.64
CA GLY A 32 1.09 -7.02 -8.95
C GLY A 32 0.87 -6.25 -7.64
N GLU A 33 -0.20 -6.56 -6.91
CA GLU A 33 -0.51 -5.89 -5.64
C GLU A 33 -0.56 -6.87 -4.47
N GLU A 34 -0.11 -6.39 -3.33
CA GLU A 34 -0.10 -7.05 -2.03
C GLU A 34 -0.82 -6.21 -0.98
N VAL A 35 -1.19 -6.85 0.13
CA VAL A 35 -1.80 -6.16 1.27
C VAL A 35 -0.78 -6.10 2.40
N PRO A 36 -0.14 -4.93 2.64
CA PRO A 36 0.91 -4.79 3.65
C PRO A 36 0.45 -5.26 5.03
N GLY A 37 1.38 -5.89 5.74
CA GLY A 37 1.10 -6.49 7.06
C GLY A 37 0.33 -7.81 7.00
N TYR A 38 -0.17 -8.24 5.83
CA TYR A 38 -0.87 -9.52 5.63
C TYR A 38 -0.11 -10.44 4.67
N THR A 39 0.17 -9.98 3.44
CA THR A 39 0.90 -10.76 2.45
C THR A 39 2.05 -9.94 1.89
N LYS A 40 3.09 -10.63 1.44
CA LYS A 40 4.18 -10.02 0.69
C LYS A 40 4.64 -10.96 -0.42
N LYS A 41 4.77 -10.43 -1.64
CA LYS A 41 5.32 -11.15 -2.78
C LYS A 41 6.83 -11.33 -2.56
N VAL A 42 7.29 -12.57 -2.75
CA VAL A 42 8.70 -12.95 -2.65
C VAL A 42 9.10 -13.72 -3.91
N GLU A 43 10.40 -13.84 -4.19
CA GLU A 43 10.93 -14.50 -5.40
C GLU A 43 10.25 -15.87 -5.66
N ASN A 44 10.16 -16.71 -4.63
CA ASN A 44 9.62 -18.06 -4.73
C ASN A 44 8.12 -18.19 -4.41
N GLY A 45 7.36 -17.09 -4.39
CA GLY A 45 5.91 -17.17 -4.18
C GLY A 45 5.32 -16.02 -3.39
N TRP A 46 4.57 -16.36 -2.35
CA TRP A 46 3.89 -15.42 -1.46
C TRP A 46 4.22 -15.78 -0.02
N SER A 47 4.64 -14.79 0.76
CA SER A 47 4.77 -14.90 2.21
C SER A 47 3.49 -14.40 2.88
N TYR A 48 3.18 -14.98 4.04
CA TYR A 48 1.97 -14.68 4.80
C TYR A 48 2.37 -14.35 6.24
N SER A 49 1.93 -13.20 6.73
CA SER A 49 2.18 -12.79 8.10
C SER A 49 1.31 -13.59 9.08
N TYR A 50 1.65 -13.52 10.36
CA TYR A 50 0.81 -14.09 11.43
C TYR A 50 -0.61 -13.49 11.43
N LYS A 51 -0.76 -12.18 11.13
CA LYS A 51 -2.08 -11.53 11.00
C LYS A 51 -2.91 -12.18 9.88
N CYS A 52 -2.28 -12.52 8.75
CA CYS A 52 -2.95 -13.23 7.66
C CYS A 52 -3.34 -14.65 8.05
N VAL A 53 -2.45 -15.40 8.72
CA VAL A 53 -2.76 -16.76 9.16
C VAL A 53 -3.97 -16.76 10.10
N ARG A 54 -4.01 -15.83 11.06
CA ARG A 54 -5.17 -15.66 11.96
C ARG A 54 -6.45 -15.32 11.23
N ALA A 55 -6.42 -14.36 10.30
CA ALA A 55 -7.59 -14.02 9.50
C ALA A 55 -8.12 -15.23 8.69
N VAL A 56 -7.22 -16.07 8.18
CA VAL A 56 -7.58 -17.32 7.48
C VAL A 56 -8.19 -18.34 8.43
N GLU A 57 -7.58 -18.57 9.60
CA GLU A 57 -8.09 -19.49 10.62
C GLU A 57 -9.49 -19.08 11.09
N ASP A 58 -9.68 -17.82 11.47
CA ASP A 58 -10.96 -17.28 11.93
C ASP A 58 -12.03 -17.41 10.84
N TYR A 59 -11.66 -17.17 9.59
CA TYR A 59 -12.59 -17.27 8.47
C TYR A 59 -13.01 -18.72 8.18
N ILE A 60 -12.08 -19.67 8.24
CA ILE A 60 -12.37 -21.10 8.09
C ILE A 60 -13.25 -21.58 9.25
N ASN A 61 -12.92 -21.22 10.49
CA ASN A 61 -13.67 -21.66 11.67
C ASN A 61 -15.10 -21.09 11.68
N LYS A 62 -15.30 -19.86 11.21
CA LYS A 62 -16.63 -19.22 11.17
C LYS A 62 -17.54 -19.78 10.08
N TYR A 63 -16.98 -20.12 8.91
CA TYR A 63 -17.73 -20.61 7.75
C TYR A 63 -17.15 -21.93 7.24
N GLN A 64 -17.04 -22.92 8.13
CA GLN A 64 -16.40 -24.20 7.85
C GLN A 64 -17.09 -24.93 6.68
N ASP A 65 -18.42 -25.01 6.69
CA ASP A 65 -19.21 -25.71 5.66
C ASP A 65 -19.00 -25.12 4.26
N LEU A 66 -18.91 -23.78 4.19
CA LEU A 66 -18.60 -23.07 2.95
C LEU A 66 -17.23 -23.49 2.41
N TRP A 67 -16.19 -23.47 3.25
CA TRP A 67 -14.83 -23.77 2.82
C TRP A 67 -14.59 -25.25 2.51
N LEU A 68 -15.29 -26.15 3.20
CA LEU A 68 -15.33 -27.57 2.84
C LEU A 68 -15.97 -27.77 1.46
N THR A 69 -17.09 -27.10 1.18
CA THR A 69 -17.75 -27.15 -0.13
C THR A 69 -16.85 -26.60 -1.24
N VAL A 70 -16.20 -25.45 -1.00
CA VAL A 70 -15.23 -24.86 -1.95
C VAL A 70 -14.05 -25.80 -2.21
N GLN A 71 -13.58 -26.55 -1.20
CA GLN A 71 -12.48 -27.49 -1.35
C GLN A 71 -12.86 -28.73 -2.16
N GLN A 72 -14.10 -29.20 -2.06
CA GLN A 72 -14.61 -30.36 -2.81
C GLN A 72 -14.84 -30.05 -4.29
N GLN A 73 -14.95 -28.78 -4.65
CA GLN A 73 -15.22 -28.35 -6.03
C GLN A 73 -13.91 -28.16 -6.81
N ASP A 74 -13.70 -28.98 -7.85
CA ASP A 74 -12.60 -28.83 -8.80
C ASP A 74 -12.89 -27.71 -9.81
N SER A 75 -12.91 -26.46 -9.33
CA SER A 75 -13.01 -25.29 -10.21
C SER A 75 -11.62 -24.79 -10.58
N SER A 76 -11.21 -24.84 -11.86
CA SER A 76 -9.93 -24.24 -12.28
C SER A 76 -9.98 -22.69 -12.28
N THR A 77 -11.16 -22.10 -12.24
CA THR A 77 -11.40 -20.66 -12.49
C THR A 77 -11.71 -19.84 -11.22
N ASN A 78 -11.67 -20.43 -10.02
CA ASN A 78 -12.05 -19.78 -8.75
C ASN A 78 -13.45 -19.12 -8.80
N THR A 79 -14.33 -19.61 -9.68
CA THR A 79 -15.69 -19.11 -9.84
C THR A 79 -16.67 -20.24 -9.53
N PHE A 80 -17.69 -19.94 -8.73
CA PHE A 80 -18.67 -20.90 -8.22
C PHE A 80 -20.10 -20.35 -8.34
N GLN A 81 -21.08 -21.23 -8.48
CA GLN A 81 -22.49 -20.84 -8.46
C GLN A 81 -22.97 -20.66 -7.02
N GLU A 82 -23.76 -19.62 -6.75
CA GLU A 82 -24.33 -19.37 -5.43
C GLU A 82 -25.16 -20.55 -4.91
N SER A 83 -25.97 -21.17 -5.78
CA SER A 83 -26.81 -22.33 -5.42
C SER A 83 -26.01 -23.56 -4.97
N VAL A 84 -24.74 -23.67 -5.39
CA VAL A 84 -23.83 -24.75 -4.99
C VAL A 84 -23.22 -24.48 -3.62
N LEU A 85 -22.81 -23.24 -3.36
CA LEU A 85 -22.18 -22.85 -2.10
C LEU A 85 -23.17 -22.56 -0.98
N PHE A 86 -24.37 -22.10 -1.33
CA PHE A 86 -25.44 -21.72 -0.41
C PHE A 86 -26.77 -22.36 -0.87
N PRO A 87 -26.93 -23.69 -0.71
CA PRO A 87 -28.17 -24.37 -1.07
C PRO A 87 -29.38 -23.85 -0.28
N THR A 88 -30.58 -24.06 -0.83
CA THR A 88 -31.85 -23.68 -0.19
C THR A 88 -31.97 -24.33 1.19
N GLY A 89 -32.08 -23.50 2.24
CA GLY A 89 -32.13 -23.95 3.64
C GLY A 89 -30.80 -23.85 4.40
N CYS A 90 -29.72 -23.41 3.75
CA CYS A 90 -28.46 -23.10 4.44
C CYS A 90 -28.69 -21.97 5.45
N THR A 91 -28.13 -22.12 6.65
CA THR A 91 -28.18 -21.11 7.72
C THR A 91 -27.37 -19.87 7.38
N THR A 92 -26.26 -20.05 6.65
CA THR A 92 -25.41 -18.95 6.18
C THR A 92 -25.85 -18.49 4.82
N LYS A 93 -25.98 -17.18 4.62
CA LYS A 93 -26.22 -16.59 3.30
C LYS A 93 -24.97 -15.91 2.76
N LEU A 94 -24.91 -15.77 1.44
CA LEU A 94 -23.84 -15.01 0.75
C LEU A 94 -23.70 -13.59 1.31
N ALA A 95 -24.81 -12.93 1.64
CA ALA A 95 -24.80 -11.58 2.22
C ALA A 95 -24.08 -11.52 3.58
N ASP A 96 -24.21 -12.55 4.42
CA ASP A 96 -23.56 -12.60 5.73
C ASP A 96 -22.04 -12.73 5.61
N VAL A 97 -21.59 -13.51 4.63
CA VAL A 97 -20.17 -13.68 4.32
C VAL A 97 -19.56 -12.39 3.79
N ILE A 98 -20.24 -11.71 2.87
CA ILE A 98 -19.78 -10.41 2.33
C ILE A 98 -19.66 -9.39 3.47
N LYS A 99 -20.70 -9.28 4.30
CA LYS A 99 -20.69 -8.37 5.45
C LYS A 99 -19.52 -8.66 6.40
N TYR A 100 -19.28 -9.93 6.71
CA TYR A 100 -18.14 -10.30 7.54
C TYR A 100 -16.79 -9.88 6.92
N LEU A 101 -16.61 -10.09 5.61
CA LEU A 101 -15.37 -9.71 4.92
C LEU A 101 -15.16 -8.19 4.91
N GLU A 102 -16.22 -7.40 4.79
CA GLU A 102 -16.16 -5.94 4.86
C GLU A 102 -15.78 -5.44 6.27
N GLU A 103 -16.21 -6.14 7.32
CA GLU A 103 -15.91 -5.80 8.72
C GLU A 103 -14.46 -6.12 9.14
N LEU A 104 -13.78 -7.03 8.44
CA LEU A 104 -12.42 -7.45 8.80
C LEU A 104 -11.42 -6.28 8.71
N PRO A 105 -10.43 -6.18 9.62
CA PRO A 105 -9.40 -5.13 9.56
C PRO A 105 -8.63 -5.10 8.24
N CYS A 106 -8.44 -6.27 7.62
CA CYS A 106 -7.70 -6.39 6.36
C CYS A 106 -8.41 -5.75 5.15
N SER A 107 -9.74 -5.57 5.19
CA SER A 107 -10.49 -4.92 4.11
C SER A 107 -10.20 -3.42 4.03
N LYS A 108 -9.78 -2.83 5.16
CA LYS A 108 -9.50 -1.40 5.33
C LYS A 108 -8.06 -1.03 4.98
N VAL A 109 -7.17 -2.02 4.86
CA VAL A 109 -5.77 -1.79 4.53
C VAL A 109 -5.64 -1.49 3.03
N PRO A 110 -5.02 -0.37 2.64
CA PRO A 110 -4.82 -0.05 1.24
C PRO A 110 -3.85 -1.07 0.60
N LYS A 111 -4.18 -1.48 -0.62
CA LYS A 111 -3.32 -2.35 -1.43
C LYS A 111 -2.10 -1.57 -1.87
N MET A 112 -0.97 -2.26 -2.03
CA MET A 112 0.26 -1.67 -2.49
C MET A 112 0.87 -2.50 -3.60
N LYS A 113 1.65 -1.86 -4.47
CA LYS A 113 2.43 -2.57 -5.48
C LYS A 113 3.45 -3.49 -4.81
N CYS A 114 3.55 -4.71 -5.32
CA CYS A 114 4.53 -5.68 -4.85
C CYS A 114 5.93 -5.07 -4.85
N GLY A 115 6.66 -5.27 -3.74
CA GLY A 115 8.03 -4.76 -3.60
C GLY A 115 8.15 -3.28 -3.24
N SER A 116 7.03 -2.55 -3.11
CA SER A 116 7.08 -1.18 -2.61
C SER A 116 7.27 -1.19 -1.10
N GLU A 117 8.09 -0.29 -0.59
CA GLU A 117 8.30 -0.14 0.84
C GLU A 117 7.55 1.10 1.31
N ILE A 118 6.56 0.94 2.20
CA ILE A 118 5.81 2.09 2.72
C ILE A 118 5.59 1.93 4.22
N LEU A 119 5.73 3.03 4.95
CA LEU A 119 5.49 3.10 6.39
C LEU A 119 4.00 2.94 6.74
N ALA A 120 3.74 2.35 7.91
CA ALA A 120 2.40 2.28 8.46
C ALA A 120 1.95 3.66 8.99
N ASP A 121 0.65 3.91 8.99
CA ASP A 121 0.05 5.18 9.43
C ASP A 121 0.52 5.58 10.84
N GLU A 122 0.63 4.62 11.75
CA GLU A 122 1.14 4.80 13.12
C GLU A 122 2.59 5.35 13.15
N GLN A 123 3.42 4.91 12.20
CA GLN A 123 4.81 5.36 12.07
C GLN A 123 4.87 6.76 11.45
N VAL A 124 4.01 7.04 10.47
CA VAL A 124 3.88 8.38 9.87
C VAL A 124 3.42 9.40 10.92
N GLU A 125 2.43 9.05 11.74
CA GLU A 125 1.96 9.91 12.83
C GLU A 125 3.08 10.22 13.85
N GLN A 126 3.94 9.24 14.15
CA GLN A 126 5.10 9.45 15.00
C GLN A 126 6.12 10.40 14.36
N ILE A 127 6.36 10.27 13.05
CA ILE A 127 7.23 11.19 12.30
C ILE A 127 6.68 12.62 12.37
N GLU A 128 5.38 12.81 12.13
CA GLU A 128 4.72 14.13 12.21
C GLU A 128 4.89 14.73 13.60
N LYS A 129 4.61 13.97 14.67
CA LYS A 129 4.78 14.40 16.06
C LYS A 129 6.21 14.84 16.37
N MET A 130 7.20 14.05 15.94
CA MET A 130 8.61 14.38 16.17
C MET A 130 9.03 15.62 15.37
N THR A 131 8.52 15.77 14.15
CA THR A 131 8.82 16.90 13.28
C THR A 131 8.23 18.20 13.84
N ALA A 132 7.03 18.15 14.43
CA ALA A 132 6.41 19.29 15.10
C ALA A 132 7.20 19.79 16.33
N LEU A 133 8.06 18.96 16.92
CA LEU A 133 8.95 19.34 18.03
C LEU A 133 10.26 20.00 17.54
N LEU A 134 10.55 19.97 16.24
CA LEU A 134 11.76 20.57 15.69
C LEU A 134 11.68 22.10 15.73
N ASN A 135 12.83 22.74 15.96
CA ASN A 135 12.92 24.19 15.91
C ASN A 135 12.62 24.70 14.49
N PRO A 136 11.57 25.52 14.29
CA PRO A 136 11.23 26.04 12.97
C PRO A 136 12.25 27.08 12.48
N ASN A 137 12.99 27.69 13.41
CA ASN A 137 13.99 28.71 13.12
C ASN A 137 15.40 28.12 13.26
N PRO A 138 16.06 27.76 12.15
CA PRO A 138 17.42 27.25 12.19
C PRO A 138 18.43 28.36 12.50
N ASP A 139 19.49 28.02 13.24
CA ASP A 139 20.60 28.93 13.47
C ASP A 139 21.35 29.23 12.17
N MET A 140 21.58 30.52 11.90
CA MET A 140 22.33 30.94 10.73
C MET A 140 23.83 30.92 10.98
N VAL A 141 24.52 29.96 10.35
CA VAL A 141 25.98 29.85 10.41
C VAL A 141 26.61 30.28 9.08
N LYS A 142 27.58 31.19 9.13
CA LYS A 142 28.36 31.61 7.95
C LYS A 142 29.61 30.74 7.81
N ILE A 143 29.73 30.03 6.68
CA ILE A 143 30.85 29.13 6.38
C ILE A 143 31.44 29.49 5.01
N LYS A 144 32.77 29.36 4.85
CA LYS A 144 33.43 29.46 3.54
C LYS A 144 33.50 28.07 2.89
N VAL A 145 32.91 27.92 1.71
CA VAL A 145 32.87 26.65 0.97
C VAL A 145 33.37 26.83 -0.47
N LYS A 146 33.90 25.75 -1.07
CA LYS A 146 34.33 25.77 -2.48
C LYS A 146 33.10 25.81 -3.39
N PRO A 147 33.09 26.58 -4.49
CA PRO A 147 31.92 26.70 -5.38
C PRO A 147 31.38 25.35 -5.90
N ARG A 148 32.26 24.38 -6.17
CA ARG A 148 31.88 23.02 -6.63
C ARG A 148 31.07 22.19 -5.62
N LEU A 149 30.98 22.62 -4.37
CA LEU A 149 30.19 21.96 -3.32
C LEU A 149 28.80 22.60 -3.16
N LEU A 150 28.48 23.62 -3.95
CA LEU A 150 27.19 24.30 -3.94
C LEU A 150 26.35 23.80 -5.10
N PHE A 151 25.20 23.22 -4.77
CA PHE A 151 24.17 22.97 -5.77
C PHE A 151 23.43 24.29 -6.06
N ARG A 152 23.40 24.67 -7.34
CA ARG A 152 22.63 25.84 -7.80
C ARG A 152 21.39 25.37 -8.55
N PRO A 153 20.18 25.57 -8.00
CA PRO A 153 18.95 25.28 -8.71
C PRO A 153 18.72 26.33 -9.82
N LEU A 154 18.43 25.87 -11.03
CA LEU A 154 18.08 26.69 -12.20
C LEU A 154 16.75 26.22 -12.78
N ASP A 155 15.93 27.14 -13.28
CA ASP A 155 14.57 26.81 -13.76
C ASP A 155 14.57 25.88 -14.99
N ASN A 156 15.63 25.90 -15.81
CA ASN A 156 15.75 25.10 -17.05
C ASN A 156 16.76 23.95 -16.97
N GLN A 157 17.07 23.44 -15.77
CA GLN A 157 18.14 22.45 -15.57
C GLN A 157 17.77 21.00 -15.93
N GLY A 158 16.55 20.75 -16.42
CA GLY A 158 16.09 19.39 -16.76
C GLY A 158 16.09 18.46 -15.53
N CYS A 159 16.63 17.24 -15.68
CA CYS A 159 16.73 16.22 -14.63
C CYS A 159 18.11 16.18 -13.95
N LEU A 160 18.80 17.33 -13.83
CA LEU A 160 20.09 17.36 -13.13
C LEU A 160 19.89 17.05 -11.64
N VAL A 161 20.38 15.90 -11.21
CA VAL A 161 20.38 15.47 -9.80
C VAL A 161 21.57 16.10 -9.08
N PRO A 162 21.41 16.65 -7.86
CA PRO A 162 22.52 17.22 -7.09
C PRO A 162 23.68 16.25 -6.89
N ASP A 163 23.35 14.99 -6.63
CA ASP A 163 24.29 13.90 -6.47
C ASP A 163 23.72 12.63 -7.12
N PRO A 164 24.25 12.20 -8.28
CA PRO A 164 23.80 10.98 -8.95
C PRO A 164 24.07 9.68 -8.18
N GLY A 165 24.94 9.70 -7.16
CA GLY A 165 25.26 8.54 -6.34
C GLY A 165 24.45 8.44 -5.04
N THR A 166 23.44 9.30 -4.86
CA THR A 166 22.57 9.25 -3.68
C THR A 166 21.53 8.14 -3.81
N ASP A 167 21.54 7.24 -2.82
CA ASP A 167 20.45 6.29 -2.58
C ASP A 167 19.46 6.88 -1.57
N PHE A 168 18.19 6.48 -1.70
CA PHE A 168 17.12 6.94 -0.81
C PHE A 168 16.52 5.75 -0.06
N TYR A 169 16.36 5.91 1.25
CA TYR A 169 15.79 4.92 2.14
C TYR A 169 14.61 5.49 2.91
N LEU A 170 13.78 4.60 3.46
CA LEU A 170 12.71 5.01 4.37
C LEU A 170 13.31 5.78 5.55
N TYR A 171 12.56 6.77 6.04
CA TYR A 171 12.98 7.69 7.11
C TYR A 171 14.05 8.73 6.72
N ASP A 172 14.57 8.72 5.48
CA ASP A 172 15.52 9.75 5.06
C ASP A 172 14.88 11.14 5.03
N ARG A 173 15.67 12.13 5.48
CA ARG A 173 15.30 13.55 5.44
C ARG A 173 15.69 14.15 4.10
N VAL A 174 14.70 14.65 3.39
CA VAL A 174 14.85 15.18 2.04
C VAL A 174 14.43 16.64 1.94
N VAL A 175 14.92 17.32 0.91
CA VAL A 175 14.57 18.70 0.59
C VAL A 175 14.32 18.86 -0.91
N VAL A 176 13.28 19.61 -1.26
CA VAL A 176 12.94 19.91 -2.64
C VAL A 176 13.90 20.96 -3.18
N VAL A 177 14.71 20.57 -4.15
CA VAL A 177 15.73 21.45 -4.77
C VAL A 177 15.31 21.98 -6.14
N LYS A 178 14.17 21.57 -6.68
CA LYS A 178 13.70 22.01 -8.01
C LYS A 178 12.53 22.98 -7.87
N SER A 179 12.58 24.07 -8.63
CA SER A 179 11.49 25.05 -8.76
C SER A 179 10.47 24.61 -9.82
N GLY A 180 9.22 25.09 -9.71
CA GLY A 180 8.20 24.94 -10.77
C GLY A 180 7.40 23.63 -10.76
N TYR A 181 7.42 22.86 -9.67
CA TYR A 181 6.60 21.66 -9.48
C TYR A 181 5.50 21.89 -8.44
N SER A 182 4.62 20.90 -8.24
CA SER A 182 3.53 20.95 -7.26
C SER A 182 4.00 21.25 -5.84
N VAL A 183 5.21 20.82 -5.49
CA VAL A 183 5.82 21.10 -4.18
C VAL A 183 6.75 22.32 -4.28
N PRO A 184 6.59 23.35 -3.42
CA PRO A 184 7.47 24.51 -3.43
C PRO A 184 8.94 24.18 -3.14
N PHE A 185 9.84 24.95 -3.76
CA PHE A 185 11.30 24.87 -3.52
C PHE A 185 11.63 25.07 -2.03
N GLY A 186 12.60 24.30 -1.53
CA GLY A 186 13.13 24.40 -0.17
C GLY A 186 12.31 23.68 0.89
N ARG A 187 11.17 23.08 0.53
CA ARG A 187 10.36 22.28 1.45
C ARG A 187 11.10 21.02 1.87
N ARG A 188 11.06 20.73 3.16
CA ARG A 188 11.71 19.58 3.80
C ARG A 188 10.66 18.56 4.18
N GLY A 189 11.06 17.29 4.16
CA GLY A 189 10.18 16.19 4.50
C GLY A 189 10.95 14.92 4.78
N THR A 190 10.21 13.86 5.09
CA THR A 190 10.73 12.53 5.37
C THR A 190 10.16 11.54 4.36
N ILE A 191 11.00 10.67 3.79
CA ILE A 191 10.53 9.60 2.91
C ILE A 191 9.74 8.58 3.72
N ILE A 192 8.48 8.38 3.33
CA ILE A 192 7.56 7.40 3.93
C ILE A 192 7.23 6.25 2.99
N GLY A 193 7.54 6.39 1.69
CA GLY A 193 7.31 5.34 0.71
C GLY A 193 8.31 5.36 -0.45
N ILE A 194 8.75 4.17 -0.85
CA ILE A 194 9.66 3.92 -1.96
C ILE A 194 8.94 2.99 -2.94
N PRO A 195 8.84 3.36 -4.22
CA PRO A 195 8.20 2.53 -5.23
C PRO A 195 9.04 1.28 -5.51
N SER A 196 8.37 0.21 -5.94
CA SER A 196 9.08 -1.03 -6.27
C SER A 196 9.94 -0.90 -7.53
N GLU A 197 11.01 -1.69 -7.58
CA GLU A 197 11.88 -1.79 -8.75
C GLU A 197 11.16 -2.38 -9.98
N GLU A 198 10.08 -3.14 -9.78
CA GLU A 198 9.33 -3.81 -10.86
C GLU A 198 8.50 -2.86 -11.74
N ASP A 199 8.10 -1.68 -11.23
CA ASP A 199 7.29 -0.68 -11.96
C ASP A 199 8.14 0.29 -12.81
N GLY A 200 9.38 -0.08 -13.13
CA GLY A 200 10.27 0.70 -14.02
C GLY A 200 11.66 1.01 -13.46
N GLY A 201 12.05 0.39 -12.33
CA GLY A 201 13.33 0.58 -11.65
C GLY A 201 13.40 1.87 -10.81
N ILE A 202 14.38 1.92 -9.90
CA ILE A 202 14.84 3.18 -9.30
C ILE A 202 15.52 3.98 -10.42
N THR A 203 14.74 4.81 -11.08
CA THR A 203 15.22 5.73 -12.11
C THR A 203 15.34 7.11 -11.49
N PRO A 204 16.07 8.04 -12.12
CA PRO A 204 16.04 9.45 -11.72
C PRO A 204 14.63 10.08 -11.75
N ASN A 205 13.62 9.39 -12.29
CA ASN A 205 12.22 9.79 -12.31
C ASN A 205 11.33 8.99 -11.33
N SER A 206 11.91 8.20 -10.43
CA SER A 206 11.15 7.48 -9.40
C SER A 206 10.41 8.46 -8.49
N LEU A 207 9.14 8.14 -8.21
CA LEU A 207 8.28 8.94 -7.35
C LEU A 207 8.32 8.37 -5.94
N TYR A 208 8.85 9.15 -5.00
CA TYR A 208 8.87 8.81 -3.59
C TYR A 208 7.68 9.43 -2.88
N ASP A 209 7.09 8.70 -1.93
CA ASP A 209 6.10 9.26 -1.03
C ASP A 209 6.82 9.96 0.12
N VAL A 210 6.52 11.25 0.30
CA VAL A 210 7.19 12.11 1.29
C VAL A 210 6.15 12.81 2.15
N VAL A 211 6.29 12.68 3.47
CA VAL A 211 5.56 13.54 4.42
C VAL A 211 6.37 14.82 4.63
N PHE A 212 5.77 15.96 4.32
CA PHE A 212 6.43 17.27 4.46
C PHE A 212 6.19 17.85 5.85
N ASP A 213 7.19 18.59 6.36
CA ASP A 213 7.14 19.18 7.70
C ASP A 213 6.03 20.24 7.83
N ASP A 214 5.78 20.95 6.74
CA ASP A 214 4.88 22.08 6.68
C ASP A 214 3.89 21.90 5.53
N ALA A 215 2.61 22.18 5.79
CA ALA A 215 1.57 22.18 4.76
C ALA A 215 1.87 23.19 3.63
N PHE A 216 1.44 22.85 2.42
CA PHE A 216 1.61 23.69 1.23
C PHE A 216 0.43 23.53 0.26
N PRO A 217 0.14 24.55 -0.58
CA PRO A 217 -0.90 24.47 -1.60
C PRO A 217 -0.61 23.34 -2.59
N GLY A 218 -1.60 22.46 -2.81
CA GLY A 218 -1.47 21.31 -3.70
C GLY A 218 -0.91 20.05 -3.03
N GLY A 219 -0.69 20.07 -1.71
CA GLY A 219 -0.43 18.86 -0.93
C GLY A 219 -1.62 17.89 -0.98
N ILE A 220 -1.31 16.60 -0.97
CA ILE A 220 -2.30 15.51 -0.96
C ILE A 220 -2.20 14.82 0.40
N THR A 221 -3.32 14.54 1.03
CA THR A 221 -3.37 13.74 2.26
C THR A 221 -3.15 12.27 1.92
N LEU A 222 -1.89 11.85 1.93
CA LEU A 222 -1.47 10.48 1.66
C LEU A 222 -0.97 9.86 2.98
N ARG A 223 -1.87 9.18 3.70
CA ARG A 223 -1.57 8.48 4.97
C ARG A 223 -1.01 9.38 6.09
N CYS A 224 -1.09 10.69 5.92
CA CYS A 224 -0.75 11.70 6.90
C CYS A 224 -2.01 12.33 7.50
N SER A 225 -1.85 13.02 8.64
CA SER A 225 -2.94 13.74 9.27
C SER A 225 -3.46 14.87 8.34
N PRO A 226 -4.77 15.19 8.35
CA PRO A 226 -5.29 16.34 7.61
C PRO A 226 -4.65 17.63 8.14
N GLY A 227 -3.99 18.38 7.26
CA GLY A 227 -3.38 19.68 7.55
C GLY A 227 -4.32 20.86 7.31
#